data_AF-A0A9D2X9Y2-F1
#
_entry.id   AF-A0A9D2X9Y2-F1
#
_cell.length_a   1.000
_cell.length_b   1.000
_cell.length_c   1.000
_cell.angle_alpha   90.00
_cell.angle_beta   90.00
_cell.angle_gamma   90.00
#
_symmetry.space_group_name_H-M   'P 1'
#
loop_
_entity.id
_entity.type
_entity.pdbx_description
1 polymer ?
#
loop_
_entity_poly.entity_id
_entity_poly.type
_entity_poly.pdbx_seq_one_letter_code
_entity_poly.pdbx_strand_id
1 'polypeptide(L)' 'MGLFGSSSNDLKCKKCGTVLPDSERLKKHQEKAHNKKKEKCRVCGTEFDTQDELRKHKKNCK' A
#
# COMPACT_ATOMS: atom_id res chain seq x y z
N MET A 1 -9.31 -30.63 -19.63
CA MET A 1 -8.27 -29.57 -19.48
C MET A 1 -8.72 -28.37 -20.30
N GLY A 2 -9.32 -27.37 -19.66
CA GLY A 2 -9.77 -26.13 -20.31
C GLY A 2 -8.88 -24.99 -19.87
N LEU A 3 -7.91 -24.65 -20.72
CA LEU A 3 -7.01 -23.50 -20.55
C LEU A 3 -7.76 -22.24 -21.01
N PHE A 4 -8.54 -21.62 -20.14
CA PHE A 4 -8.95 -20.23 -20.33
C PHE A 4 -7.96 -19.33 -19.59
N GLY A 5 -6.85 -19.06 -20.27
CA GLY A 5 -5.95 -17.97 -19.93
C GLY A 5 -6.64 -16.64 -20.22
N SER A 6 -7.56 -16.24 -19.35
CA SER A 6 -8.01 -14.85 -19.30
C SER A 6 -6.92 -14.06 -18.59
N SER A 7 -5.88 -13.69 -19.34
CA SER A 7 -4.93 -12.64 -18.96
C SER A 7 -5.69 -11.32 -19.03
N SER A 8 -6.62 -11.17 -18.10
CA SER A 8 -7.38 -9.96 -17.90
C SER A 8 -6.37 -8.90 -17.47
N ASN A 9 -6.39 -7.78 -18.18
CA ASN A 9 -5.65 -6.58 -17.83
C ASN A 9 -6.30 -5.96 -16.57
N ASP A 10 -6.46 -6.77 -15.53
CA ASP A 10 -6.89 -6.33 -14.21
C ASP A 10 -5.74 -5.50 -13.65
N LEU A 11 -5.97 -4.21 -13.58
CA LEU A 11 -5.10 -3.28 -12.88
C LEU A 11 -5.44 -3.38 -11.40
N LYS A 12 -5.20 -4.60 -10.89
CA LYS A 12 -5.37 -5.00 -9.52
C LYS A 12 -4.14 -4.58 -8.75
N CYS A 13 -4.34 -3.79 -7.71
CA CYS A 13 -3.29 -3.46 -6.78
C CYS A 13 -2.82 -4.71 -6.05
N LYS A 14 -1.57 -5.12 -6.26
CA LYS A 14 -0.99 -6.28 -5.56
C LYS A 14 -0.85 -6.08 -4.05
N LYS A 15 -0.94 -4.84 -3.55
CA LYS A 15 -0.78 -4.53 -2.12
C LYS A 15 -2.07 -4.66 -1.31
N CYS A 16 -3.24 -4.45 -1.92
CA CYS A 16 -4.53 -4.49 -1.22
C CYS A 16 -5.63 -5.22 -1.98
N GLY A 17 -5.39 -5.63 -3.23
CA GLY A 17 -6.36 -6.31 -4.08
C GLY A 17 -7.37 -5.39 -4.78
N THR A 18 -7.30 -4.07 -4.60
CA THR A 18 -8.21 -3.13 -5.28
C THR A 18 -8.05 -3.21 -6.79
N VAL A 19 -9.14 -3.52 -7.51
CA VAL A 19 -9.18 -3.52 -8.96
C VAL A 19 -9.61 -2.14 -9.42
N LEU A 20 -8.75 -1.47 -10.19
CA LEU A 20 -9.08 -0.20 -10.81
C LEU A 20 -9.22 -0.36 -12.33
N PRO A 21 -10.05 0.47 -12.99
CA PRO A 21 -10.30 0.37 -14.42
C PRO A 21 -9.15 0.90 -15.29
N ASP A 22 -8.20 1.65 -14.72
CA ASP A 22 -7.15 2.35 -15.48
C ASP A 22 -5.79 2.32 -14.78
N SER A 23 -4.71 2.32 -15.57
CA SER A 23 -3.32 2.24 -15.05
C SER A 23 -2.94 3.51 -14.33
N GLU A 24 -3.44 4.66 -14.80
CA GLU A 24 -3.23 5.93 -14.12
C GLU A 24 -3.93 5.97 -12.75
N ARG A 25 -5.17 5.46 -12.68
CA ARG A 25 -5.90 5.36 -11.41
C ARG A 25 -5.21 4.38 -10.48
N LEU A 26 -4.73 3.24 -10.98
CA LEU A 26 -3.92 2.29 -10.21
C LEU A 26 -2.64 2.93 -9.68
N LYS A 27 -1.91 3.67 -10.52
CA LYS A 27 -0.69 4.37 -10.11
C LYS A 27 -0.98 5.41 -9.02
N LYS A 28 -1.98 6.27 -9.22
CA LYS A 28 -2.40 7.26 -8.21
C LYS A 28 -2.88 6.60 -6.91
N HIS A 29 -3.60 5.49 -7.00
CA HIS A 29 -4.00 4.69 -5.85
C HIS A 29 -2.78 4.11 -5.13
N GLN A 30 -1.84 3.49 -5.86
CA GLN A 30 -0.63 2.96 -5.26
C GLN A 30 0.21 4.06 -4.63
N GLU A 31 0.28 5.25 -5.22
CA GLU A 31 0.97 6.38 -4.63
C GLU A 31 0.27 6.89 -3.37
N LYS A 32 -1.03 7.18 -3.43
CA LYS A 32 -1.78 7.77 -2.31
C LYS A 32 -2.19 6.78 -1.23
N ALA A 33 -2.32 5.50 -1.53
CA ALA A 33 -2.74 4.47 -0.58
C ALA A 33 -1.56 3.64 -0.07
N HIS A 34 -0.49 3.49 -0.87
CA HIS A 34 0.64 2.62 -0.53
C HIS A 34 2.01 3.27 -0.57
N ASN A 35 2.19 4.37 -1.29
CA ASN A 35 3.32 5.30 -1.11
C ASN A 35 2.88 6.50 -0.27
N LYS A 36 1.83 6.35 0.55
CA LYS A 36 1.77 7.14 1.77
C LYS A 36 3.12 6.96 2.41
N LYS A 37 3.84 8.05 2.61
CA LYS A 37 5.15 8.03 3.24
C LYS A 37 4.94 7.41 4.61
N LYS A 38 5.11 6.09 4.69
CA LYS A 38 4.92 5.37 5.93
C LYS A 38 6.07 5.80 6.79
N GLU A 39 5.72 6.44 7.89
CA GLU A 39 6.69 6.98 8.80
C GLU A 39 7.20 5.79 9.63
N LYS A 40 8.35 5.27 9.23
CA LYS A 40 9.03 4.15 9.90
C LYS A 40 9.66 4.61 11.20
N CYS A 41 9.38 3.91 12.29
CA CYS A 41 10.13 4.07 13.52
C CYS A 41 11.56 3.52 13.32
N ARG A 42 12.58 4.34 13.60
CA ARG A 42 14.00 3.91 13.48
C ARG A 42 14.44 3.00 14.63
N VAL A 43 13.68 2.94 15.72
CA VAL A 43 14.01 2.15 16.91
C VAL A 43 13.54 0.71 16.74
N CYS A 44 12.23 0.50 16.52
CA CYS A 44 11.65 -0.84 16.38
C CYS A 44 11.39 -1.28 14.93
N GLY A 45 11.45 -0.37 13.95
CA GLY A 45 11.16 -0.67 12.55
C GLY A 45 9.68 -0.63 12.15
N THR A 46 8.76 -0.38 13.08
CA THR A 46 7.31 -0.36 12.79
C THR A 46 6.94 0.76 11.83
N GLU A 47 6.14 0.43 10.82
CA GLU A 47 5.65 1.36 9.80
C GLU A 47 4.28 1.92 10.18
N PHE A 48 4.16 3.24 10.20
CA PHE A 48 2.91 3.93 10.50
C PHE A 48 2.39 4.66 9.27
N ASP A 49 1.07 4.66 9.06
CA ASP A 49 0.43 5.31 7.90
C ASP A 49 0.38 6.85 8.05
N THR A 50 0.56 7.36 9.27
CA THR A 50 0.56 8.79 9.58
C THR A 50 1.70 9.19 10.53
N GLN A 51 2.13 10.44 10.42
CA GLN A 51 3.15 11.02 11.30
C GLN A 51 2.66 11.10 12.76
N ASP A 52 1.37 11.30 12.98
CA ASP A 52 0.78 11.40 14.32
C ASP A 52 0.87 10.07 15.08
N GLU A 53 0.54 8.97 14.40
CA GLU A 53 0.67 7.62 14.94
C GLU A 53 2.13 7.29 15.23
N LEU A 54 3.07 7.64 14.32
CA LEU A 54 4.49 7.50 14.61
C LEU A 54 4.91 8.33 15.84
N ARG A 55 4.43 9.57 15.97
CA ARG A 55 4.79 10.45 17.11
C ARG A 55 4.29 9.88 18.44
N LYS A 56 3.06 9.36 18.49
CA LYS A 56 2.51 8.68 19.68
C LYS A 56 3.29 7.40 19.98
N HIS A 57 3.57 6.60 18.96
CA HIS A 57 4.35 5.39 19.08
C HIS A 57 5.77 5.67 19.59
N LYS A 58 6.47 6.67 19.04
CA LYS A 58 7.84 7.04 19.45
C LYS A 58 7.98 7.29 20.95
N LYS A 59 6.92 7.76 21.63
CA LYS A 59 6.93 7.97 23.09
C LYS A 59 6.90 6.67 23.89
N ASN A 60 6.38 5.58 23.30
CA ASN A 60 6.24 4.27 23.93
C ASN A 60 7.08 3.19 23.22
N CYS A 61 7.86 3.58 22.22
CA CYS A 61 8.69 2.67 21.45
C CYS A 61 9.86 2.24 22.30
N LYS A 62 9.97 0.93 22.54
CA LYS A 62 11.03 0.29 23.30
C LYS A 62 11.86 -0.60 22.39
#